data_AF-A0AAU1ZFC1-F1
#
_entry.id   AF-A0AAU1ZFC1-F1
#
_cell.length_a   1.000
_cell.length_b   1.000
_cell.length_c   1.000
_cell.angle_alpha   90.00
_cell.angle_beta   90.00
_cell.angle_gamma   90.00
#
_symmetry.space_group_name_H-M   'P 1'
#
loop_
_entity.id
_entity.type
_entity.pdbx_description
1 polymer ?
#
loop_
_entity_poly.entity_id
_entity_poly.type
_entity_poly.pdbx_seq_one_letter_code
_entity_poly.pdbx_strand_id
1 'polypeptide(L)'
;MALYRHVPGKAELVRLMADAACGEVPLGPVPAEWRVGLERGARWLRGVYERHRWMAQAMASFTRPVAAPNAMAYMEWVLRSLRGTPLTQAEKIHVHLLVFAYVQGLSMAADLEEQARQDTGISDGEWMEQNEPRFDAIQAGGSYPELNLVTSGGDFSLDLDALFEFGLRRTLDGIASMIDETSG
;
A
#
# COMPACT_ATOMS: atom_id res chain seq x y z
N MET A 1 0.99 30.15 -23.88
CA MET A 1 0.34 29.08 -23.09
C MET A 1 0.20 27.81 -23.94
N ALA A 2 1.27 27.01 -24.06
CA ALA A 2 1.28 25.79 -24.88
C ALA A 2 0.85 24.53 -24.11
N LEU A 3 0.96 24.53 -22.77
CA LEU A 3 0.70 23.35 -21.94
C LEU A 3 -0.79 22.95 -21.89
N TYR A 4 -1.70 23.93 -21.76
CA TYR A 4 -3.16 23.69 -21.74
C TYR A 4 -3.73 23.16 -23.05
N ARG A 5 -2.98 23.25 -24.16
CA ARG A 5 -3.36 22.62 -25.43
C ARG A 5 -3.29 21.09 -25.35
N HIS A 6 -2.43 20.56 -24.49
CA HIS A 6 -2.20 19.12 -24.35
C HIS A 6 -2.77 18.55 -23.05
N VAL A 7 -2.87 19.37 -21.98
CA VAL A 7 -3.37 18.92 -20.67
C VAL A 7 -4.40 19.92 -20.12
N PRO A 8 -5.70 19.57 -20.09
CA PRO A 8 -6.79 20.47 -19.71
C PRO A 8 -6.76 20.95 -18.25
N GLY A 9 -5.95 20.35 -17.37
CA GLY A 9 -5.80 20.83 -15.99
C GLY A 9 -4.92 19.94 -15.12
N LYS A 10 -4.74 20.36 -13.86
CA LYS A 10 -3.89 19.67 -12.87
C LYS A 10 -4.28 18.21 -12.67
N ALA A 11 -5.58 17.90 -12.60
CA ALA A 11 -6.04 16.53 -12.40
C ALA A 11 -5.59 15.60 -13.55
N GLU A 12 -5.68 16.09 -14.78
CA GLU A 12 -5.24 15.34 -15.95
C GLU A 12 -3.72 15.21 -16.02
N LEU A 13 -2.99 16.25 -15.62
CA LEU A 13 -1.53 16.19 -15.49
C LEU A 13 -1.10 15.13 -14.49
N VAL A 14 -1.71 15.13 -13.29
CA VAL A 14 -1.41 14.15 -12.23
C VAL A 14 -1.73 12.72 -12.69
N ARG A 15 -2.85 12.53 -13.39
CA ARG A 15 -3.18 11.24 -14.02
C ARG A 15 -2.09 10.79 -15.00
N LEU A 16 -1.66 11.66 -15.92
CA LEU A 16 -0.63 11.32 -16.92
C LEU A 16 0.72 11.03 -16.27
N MET A 17 1.09 11.78 -15.23
CA MET A 17 2.30 11.51 -14.44
C MET A 17 2.22 10.16 -13.73
N ALA A 18 1.06 9.82 -13.16
CA ALA A 18 0.88 8.55 -12.45
C ALA A 18 0.95 7.36 -13.43
N ASP A 19 0.33 7.49 -14.60
CA ASP A 19 0.44 6.50 -15.67
C ASP A 19 1.88 6.33 -16.16
N ALA A 20 2.60 7.43 -16.36
CA ALA A 20 4.01 7.38 -16.76
C ALA A 20 4.88 6.67 -15.71
N ALA A 21 4.71 6.99 -14.43
CA ALA A 21 5.43 6.35 -13.32
C ALA A 21 5.14 4.84 -13.21
N CYS A 22 3.89 4.42 -13.41
CA CYS A 22 3.54 3.00 -13.55
C CYS A 22 4.23 2.32 -14.75
N GLY A 23 4.60 3.08 -15.78
CA GLY A 23 5.29 2.56 -16.96
C GLY A 23 6.82 2.43 -16.83
N GLU A 24 7.43 2.97 -15.77
CA GLU A 24 8.89 2.99 -15.61
C GLU A 24 9.49 1.61 -15.34
N VAL A 25 8.74 0.74 -14.66
CA VAL A 25 9.23 -0.59 -14.28
C VAL A 25 8.34 -1.67 -14.87
N PRO A 26 8.86 -2.54 -15.75
CA PRO A 26 8.08 -3.63 -16.28
C PRO A 26 7.79 -4.68 -15.19
N LEU A 27 6.55 -5.16 -15.13
CA LEU A 27 6.11 -6.22 -14.20
C LEU A 27 6.73 -7.61 -14.50
N GLY A 28 7.26 -7.80 -15.70
CA GLY A 28 7.78 -9.09 -16.16
C GLY A 28 6.69 -10.14 -16.41
N PRO A 29 7.06 -11.43 -16.59
CA PRO A 29 6.09 -12.49 -16.85
C PRO A 29 5.26 -12.81 -15.61
N VAL A 30 3.98 -13.12 -15.83
CA VAL A 30 3.05 -13.55 -14.77
C VAL A 30 3.46 -14.94 -14.28
N PRO A 31 3.71 -15.14 -12.96
CA PRO A 31 3.98 -16.45 -12.38
C PRO A 31 2.80 -17.42 -12.54
N ALA A 32 3.08 -18.73 -12.53
CA ALA A 32 2.03 -19.75 -12.56
C ALA A 32 1.28 -19.86 -11.22
N GLU A 33 2.00 -19.68 -10.11
CA GLU A 33 1.42 -19.72 -8.77
C GLU A 33 0.81 -18.37 -8.40
N TRP A 34 -0.48 -18.38 -8.06
CA TRP A 34 -1.24 -17.16 -7.78
C TRP A 34 -0.64 -16.34 -6.64
N ARG A 35 -0.13 -17.01 -5.59
CA ARG A 35 0.44 -16.37 -4.41
C ARG A 35 1.70 -15.59 -4.78
N VAL A 36 2.62 -16.23 -5.50
CA VAL A 36 3.84 -15.59 -6.03
C VAL A 36 3.48 -14.41 -6.94
N GLY A 37 2.41 -14.54 -7.73
CA GLY A 37 1.89 -13.43 -8.53
C GLY A 37 1.46 -12.23 -7.68
N LEU A 38 0.60 -12.43 -6.69
CA LEU A 38 0.14 -11.34 -5.82
C LEU A 38 1.29 -10.71 -5.02
N GLU A 39 2.22 -11.52 -4.52
CA GLU A 39 3.42 -11.04 -3.84
C GLU A 39 4.27 -10.13 -4.72
N ARG A 40 4.53 -10.54 -5.98
CA ARG A 40 5.27 -9.72 -6.94
C ARG A 40 4.52 -8.46 -7.32
N GLY A 41 3.20 -8.54 -7.51
CA GLY A 41 2.35 -7.38 -7.79
C GLY A 41 2.40 -6.36 -6.65
N ALA A 42 2.27 -6.82 -5.40
CA ALA A 42 2.34 -5.97 -4.22
C ALA A 42 3.70 -5.27 -4.08
N ARG A 43 4.81 -6.02 -4.22
CA ARG A 43 6.16 -5.46 -4.15
C ARG A 43 6.47 -4.52 -5.32
N TRP A 44 5.96 -4.82 -6.52
CA TRP A 44 6.08 -3.92 -7.67
C TRP A 44 5.36 -2.59 -7.40
N LEU A 45 4.11 -2.64 -6.92
CA LEU A 45 3.33 -1.45 -6.62
C LEU A 45 3.98 -0.62 -5.51
N ARG A 46 4.46 -1.29 -4.46
CA ARG A 46 5.22 -0.66 -3.39
C ARG A 46 6.45 0.07 -3.95
N GLY A 47 7.24 -0.58 -4.80
CA GLY A 47 8.41 0.03 -5.42
C GLY A 47 8.07 1.22 -6.34
N VAL A 48 6.90 1.24 -6.97
CA VAL A 48 6.41 2.43 -7.70
C VAL A 48 6.14 3.57 -6.73
N TYR A 49 5.43 3.31 -5.62
CA TYR A 49 5.17 4.32 -4.60
C TYR A 49 6.43 4.81 -3.90
N GLU A 50 7.43 3.96 -3.65
CA GLU A 50 8.71 4.37 -3.06
C GLU A 50 9.49 5.33 -3.96
N ARG A 51 9.46 5.10 -5.28
CA ARG A 51 10.07 6.01 -6.28
C ARG A 51 9.29 7.32 -6.44
N HIS A 52 7.96 7.25 -6.27
CA HIS A 52 7.04 8.36 -6.52
C HIS A 52 6.03 8.50 -5.38
N ARG A 53 6.49 8.94 -4.21
CA ARG A 53 5.71 8.91 -2.95
C ARG A 53 4.36 9.64 -3.03
N TRP A 54 4.30 10.73 -3.79
CA TRP A 54 3.07 11.48 -4.07
C TRP A 54 1.94 10.64 -4.73
N MET A 55 2.28 9.52 -5.37
CA MET A 55 1.31 8.69 -6.09
C MET A 55 0.33 7.98 -5.17
N ALA A 56 0.74 7.55 -3.98
CA ALA A 56 -0.14 6.80 -3.08
C ALA A 56 -1.38 7.63 -2.70
N GLN A 57 -1.19 8.93 -2.49
CA GLN A 57 -2.29 9.88 -2.28
C GLN A 57 -3.05 10.18 -3.59
N ALA A 58 -2.35 10.36 -4.71
CA ALA A 58 -2.98 10.67 -6.00
C ALA A 58 -3.89 9.56 -6.53
N MET A 59 -3.59 8.31 -6.20
CA MET A 59 -4.31 7.11 -6.67
C MET A 59 -5.39 6.63 -5.69
N ALA A 60 -5.63 7.33 -4.58
CA ALA A 60 -6.55 6.90 -3.53
C ALA A 60 -8.05 6.86 -3.93
N SER A 61 -8.43 7.26 -5.14
CA SER A 61 -9.82 7.19 -5.60
C SER A 61 -10.17 5.84 -6.22
N PHE A 62 -10.87 5.00 -5.44
CA PHE A 62 -11.37 3.70 -5.90
C PHE A 62 -12.65 3.79 -6.72
N THR A 63 -13.48 4.80 -6.47
CA THR A 63 -14.79 4.98 -7.13
C THR A 63 -14.70 5.72 -8.46
N ARG A 64 -13.55 6.31 -8.76
CA ARG A 64 -13.25 6.99 -10.02
C ARG A 64 -11.88 6.51 -10.51
N PRO A 65 -11.76 5.22 -10.88
CA PRO A 65 -10.49 4.66 -11.30
C PRO A 65 -9.96 5.46 -12.48
N VAL A 66 -8.71 5.86 -12.36
CA VAL A 66 -8.00 6.57 -13.40
C VAL A 66 -7.78 5.59 -14.56
N ALA A 67 -8.52 5.76 -15.65
CA ALA A 67 -8.29 4.99 -16.87
C ALA A 67 -6.93 5.40 -17.45
N ALA A 68 -5.92 4.59 -17.17
CA ALA A 68 -4.51 4.83 -17.45
C ALA A 68 -3.88 3.52 -17.96
N PRO A 69 -3.33 3.48 -19.19
CA PRO A 69 -2.84 2.25 -19.81
C PRO A 69 -1.92 1.39 -18.94
N ASN A 70 -0.92 1.98 -18.27
CA ASN A 70 0.04 1.23 -17.45
C ASN A 70 -0.58 0.76 -16.14
N ALA A 71 -1.46 1.58 -15.53
CA ALA A 71 -2.22 1.16 -14.35
C ALA A 71 -3.18 -0.01 -14.67
N MET A 72 -3.84 0.04 -15.84
CA MET A 72 -4.70 -1.04 -16.33
C MET A 72 -3.88 -2.29 -16.67
N ALA A 73 -2.66 -2.13 -17.20
CA ALA A 73 -1.76 -3.25 -17.44
C ALA A 73 -1.33 -3.94 -16.14
N TYR A 74 -1.10 -3.17 -15.07
CA TYR A 74 -0.87 -3.72 -13.73
C TYR A 74 -2.07 -4.52 -13.22
N MET A 75 -3.28 -3.95 -13.31
CA MET A 75 -4.50 -4.66 -12.91
C MET A 75 -4.68 -5.96 -13.71
N GLU A 76 -4.55 -5.92 -15.03
CA GLU A 76 -4.62 -7.11 -15.89
C GLU A 76 -3.55 -8.15 -15.49
N TRP A 77 -2.33 -7.72 -15.20
CA TRP A 77 -1.25 -8.59 -14.76
C TRP A 77 -1.59 -9.34 -13.46
N VAL A 78 -2.16 -8.64 -12.47
CA VAL A 78 -2.62 -9.22 -11.20
C VAL A 78 -3.82 -10.16 -11.43
N LEU A 79 -4.79 -9.77 -12.26
CA LEU A 79 -5.93 -10.64 -12.57
C LEU A 79 -5.49 -11.91 -13.30
N ARG A 80 -4.47 -11.83 -14.15
CA ARG A 80 -3.87 -13.00 -14.82
C ARG A 80 -3.20 -13.96 -13.84
N SER A 81 -2.59 -13.47 -12.75
CA SER A 81 -2.02 -14.38 -11.74
C SER A 81 -3.09 -15.16 -10.98
N LEU A 82 -4.32 -14.63 -10.93
CA LEU A 82 -5.48 -15.30 -10.32
C LEU A 82 -6.23 -16.22 -11.30
N ARG A 83 -5.83 -16.32 -12.57
CA ARG A 83 -6.61 -17.02 -13.60
C ARG A 83 -6.88 -18.49 -13.25
N GLY A 84 -5.92 -19.17 -12.63
CA GLY A 84 -6.01 -20.59 -12.27
C GLY A 84 -6.76 -20.89 -10.98
N THR A 85 -7.24 -19.87 -10.25
CA THR A 85 -7.99 -20.05 -9.01
C THR A 85 -9.49 -20.27 -9.29
N PRO A 86 -10.23 -20.93 -8.38
CA PRO A 86 -11.68 -21.13 -8.51
C PRO A 86 -12.50 -19.85 -8.29
N LEU A 87 -11.84 -18.74 -7.95
CA LEU A 87 -12.51 -17.47 -7.66
C LEU A 87 -13.34 -16.98 -8.86
N THR A 88 -14.50 -16.42 -8.56
CA THR A 88 -15.32 -15.67 -9.50
C THR A 88 -14.61 -14.40 -9.96
N GLN A 89 -15.09 -13.81 -11.06
CA GLN A 89 -14.51 -12.57 -11.58
C GLN A 89 -14.66 -11.40 -10.59
N ALA A 90 -15.74 -11.37 -9.82
CA ALA A 90 -15.95 -10.36 -8.79
C ALA A 90 -14.92 -10.51 -7.64
N GLU A 91 -14.71 -11.74 -7.17
CA GLU A 91 -13.72 -12.02 -6.13
C GLU A 91 -12.29 -11.69 -6.58
N LYS A 92 -11.94 -11.98 -7.84
CA LYS A 92 -10.62 -11.60 -8.38
C LYS A 92 -10.38 -10.09 -8.35
N ILE A 93 -11.40 -9.30 -8.68
CA ILE A 93 -11.34 -7.83 -8.57
C ILE A 93 -11.23 -7.41 -7.10
N HIS A 94 -12.00 -8.02 -6.19
CA HIS A 94 -11.89 -7.72 -4.77
C HIS A 94 -10.51 -8.03 -4.21
N VAL A 95 -9.91 -9.17 -4.59
CA VAL A 95 -8.53 -9.53 -4.22
C VAL A 95 -7.53 -8.49 -4.73
N HIS A 96 -7.64 -8.07 -5.99
CA HIS A 96 -6.79 -7.02 -6.54
C HIS A 96 -6.91 -5.72 -5.75
N LEU A 97 -8.14 -5.26 -5.50
CA LEU A 97 -8.39 -4.01 -4.78
C LEU A 97 -7.95 -4.08 -3.31
N LEU A 98 -8.09 -5.24 -2.67
CA LEU A 98 -7.63 -5.48 -1.30
C LEU A 98 -6.11 -5.33 -1.20
N VAL A 99 -5.37 -6.00 -2.07
CA VAL A 99 -3.90 -5.91 -2.12
C VAL A 99 -3.47 -4.48 -2.48
N PHE A 100 -4.12 -3.86 -3.46
CA PHE A 100 -3.84 -2.48 -3.84
C PHE A 100 -4.06 -1.50 -2.67
N ALA A 101 -5.19 -1.60 -1.96
CA ALA A 101 -5.51 -0.75 -0.82
C ALA A 101 -4.52 -0.92 0.33
N TYR A 102 -4.13 -2.18 0.62
CA TYR A 102 -3.15 -2.50 1.64
C TYR A 102 -1.79 -1.82 1.36
N VAL A 103 -1.25 -2.01 0.15
CA VAL A 103 0.03 -1.42 -0.27
C VAL A 103 -0.05 0.11 -0.28
N GLN A 104 -1.16 0.66 -0.77
CA GLN A 104 -1.37 2.12 -0.83
C GLN A 104 -1.42 2.73 0.58
N GLY A 105 -2.14 2.13 1.52
CA GLY A 105 -2.26 2.64 2.90
C GLY A 105 -0.90 2.71 3.61
N LEU A 106 -0.10 1.65 3.51
CA LEU A 106 1.27 1.63 4.05
C LEU A 106 2.17 2.68 3.37
N SER A 107 2.05 2.83 2.05
CA SER A 107 2.85 3.80 1.31
C SER A 107 2.47 5.26 1.63
N MET A 108 1.19 5.52 1.93
CA MET A 108 0.75 6.82 2.43
C MET A 108 1.30 7.11 3.83
N ALA A 109 1.37 6.11 4.71
CA ALA A 109 1.99 6.28 6.03
C ALA A 109 3.48 6.63 5.91
N ALA A 110 4.22 5.91 5.06
CA ALA A 110 5.63 6.19 4.80
C ALA A 110 5.88 7.60 4.23
N ASP A 111 5.00 8.08 3.35
CA ASP A 111 5.09 9.45 2.82
C ASP A 111 4.83 10.51 3.90
N LEU A 112 3.86 10.28 4.79
CA LEU A 112 3.58 11.17 5.92
C LEU A 112 4.72 11.21 6.95
N GLU A 113 5.33 10.06 7.26
CA GLU A 113 6.49 9.97 8.16
C GLU A 113 7.68 10.75 7.59
N GLU A 114 7.97 10.59 6.30
CA GLU A 114 9.02 11.38 5.65
C GLU A 114 8.70 12.88 5.67
N GLN A 115 7.47 13.28 5.37
CA GLN A 115 7.08 14.69 5.39
C GLN A 115 7.26 15.28 6.79
N ALA A 116 6.85 14.56 7.83
CA ALA A 116 7.05 14.97 9.22
C ALA A 116 8.54 15.13 9.55
N ARG A 117 9.39 14.20 9.10
CA ARG A 117 10.85 14.26 9.25
C ARG A 117 11.45 15.48 8.54
N GLN A 118 10.98 15.79 7.33
CA GLN A 118 11.43 16.96 6.56
C GLN A 118 10.99 18.28 7.20
N ASP A 119 9.78 18.35 7.73
CA ASP A 119 9.21 19.56 8.34
C ASP A 119 9.81 19.85 9.72
N THR A 120 10.09 18.81 10.51
CA THR A 120 10.58 18.94 11.90
C THR A 120 12.11 18.88 12.01
N GLY A 121 12.78 18.20 11.07
CA GLY A 121 14.23 18.00 11.07
C GLY A 121 14.74 16.97 12.09
N ILE A 122 13.85 16.24 12.77
CA ILE A 122 14.21 15.19 13.74
C ILE A 122 13.84 13.81 13.21
N SER A 123 14.56 12.78 13.64
CA SER A 123 14.28 11.38 13.33
C SER A 123 13.07 10.84 14.09
N ASP A 124 12.53 9.71 13.63
CA ASP A 124 11.38 9.07 14.29
C ASP A 124 11.68 8.65 15.73
N GLY A 125 12.91 8.18 15.99
CA GLY A 125 13.38 7.84 17.33
C GLY A 125 13.43 9.06 18.25
N GLU A 126 14.02 10.17 17.78
CA GLU A 126 14.07 11.43 18.54
C GLU A 126 12.65 11.99 18.79
N TRP A 127 11.75 11.85 17.82
CA TRP A 127 10.36 12.23 17.98
C TRP A 127 9.68 11.39 19.07
N MET A 128 9.91 10.07 19.08
CA MET A 128 9.35 9.18 20.11
C MET A 128 9.90 9.51 21.50
N GLU A 129 11.21 9.70 21.64
CA GLU A 129 11.84 10.09 22.92
C GLU A 129 11.27 11.43 23.45
N GLN A 130 11.06 12.41 22.58
CA GLN A 130 10.48 13.71 22.97
C GLN A 130 9.00 13.60 23.38
N ASN A 131 8.26 12.62 22.85
CA ASN A 131 6.83 12.44 23.10
C ASN A 131 6.53 11.35 24.14
N GLU A 132 7.50 10.55 24.58
CA GLU A 132 7.34 9.49 25.59
C GLU A 132 6.65 10.01 26.87
N PRO A 133 7.04 11.15 27.48
CA PRO A 133 6.36 11.65 28.69
C PRO A 133 4.88 11.98 28.46
N ARG A 134 4.52 12.38 27.24
CA ARG A 134 3.12 12.66 26.88
C ARG A 134 2.34 11.36 26.75
N PHE A 135 2.91 10.32 26.13
CA PHE A 135 2.28 9.01 26.05
C PHE A 135 2.08 8.41 27.44
N ASP A 136 3.07 8.52 28.33
CA ASP A 136 2.99 8.05 29.72
C ASP A 136 1.90 8.77 30.51
N ALA A 137 1.82 10.10 30.40
CA ALA A 137 0.77 10.87 31.08
C ALA A 137 -0.64 10.48 30.63
N ILE A 138 -0.83 10.18 29.33
CA ILE A 138 -2.11 9.69 28.79
C ILE A 138 -2.39 8.27 29.30
N GLN A 139 -1.42 7.37 29.24
CA GLN A 139 -1.57 5.98 29.69
C GLN A 139 -1.90 5.89 31.20
N ALA A 140 -1.24 6.70 32.03
CA ALA A 140 -1.48 6.76 33.47
C ALA A 140 -2.83 7.41 33.83
N GLY A 141 -3.31 8.34 33.00
CA GLY A 141 -4.59 9.04 33.19
C GLY A 141 -5.82 8.27 32.73
N GLY A 142 -5.66 7.16 32.00
CA GLY A 142 -6.76 6.37 31.46
C GLY A 142 -6.69 4.88 31.83
N SER A 143 -7.72 4.13 31.46
CA SER A 143 -7.75 2.67 31.62
C SER A 143 -7.42 2.01 30.28
N TYR A 144 -6.13 1.73 30.04
CA TYR A 144 -5.63 1.13 28.81
C TYR A 144 -4.87 -0.18 29.08
N PRO A 145 -5.51 -1.21 29.69
CA PRO A 145 -4.80 -2.40 30.16
C PRO A 145 -4.03 -3.13 29.06
N GLU A 146 -4.62 -3.32 27.87
CA GLU A 146 -3.97 -4.01 26.76
C GLU A 146 -2.83 -3.19 26.14
N LEU A 147 -3.01 -1.87 25.98
CA LEU A 147 -1.96 -0.99 25.47
C LEU A 147 -0.76 -0.99 26.40
N ASN A 148 -1.02 -0.89 27.72
CA ASN A 148 0.01 -0.91 28.74
C ASN A 148 0.81 -2.22 28.71
N LEU A 149 0.18 -3.37 28.44
CA LEU A 149 0.89 -4.65 28.31
C LEU A 149 1.86 -4.65 27.12
N VAL A 150 1.47 -4.03 26.00
CA VAL A 150 2.31 -3.94 24.79
C VAL A 150 3.46 -2.96 24.99
N THR A 151 3.22 -1.80 25.60
CA THR A 151 4.22 -0.74 25.79
C THR A 151 5.18 -1.03 26.93
N SER A 152 4.74 -1.68 28.02
CA SER A 152 5.59 -2.01 29.18
C SER A 152 6.70 -3.01 28.86
N GLY A 153 6.61 -3.73 27.74
CA GLY A 153 7.63 -4.69 27.30
C GLY A 153 8.86 -4.05 26.66
N GLY A 154 8.81 -2.76 26.30
CA GLY A 154 9.95 -2.02 25.71
C GLY A 154 10.39 -2.48 24.31
N ASP A 155 9.73 -3.47 23.72
CA ASP A 155 10.15 -4.14 22.47
C ASP A 155 9.30 -3.74 21.25
N PHE A 156 8.33 -2.85 21.43
CA PHE A 156 7.50 -2.38 20.32
C PHE A 156 8.19 -1.21 19.60
N SER A 157 8.85 -1.54 18.48
CA SER A 157 9.25 -0.57 17.47
C SER A 157 8.42 -0.79 16.20
N LEU A 158 7.87 0.30 15.65
CA LEU A 158 7.13 0.24 14.39
C LEU A 158 8.13 0.28 13.23
N ASP A 159 8.27 -0.84 12.55
CA ASP A 159 9.01 -0.94 11.29
C ASP A 159 8.00 -1.17 10.15
N LEU A 160 7.90 -0.21 9.23
CA LEU A 160 6.99 -0.29 8.09
C LEU A 160 7.36 -1.43 7.13
N ASP A 161 8.63 -1.84 7.05
CA ASP A 161 9.06 -2.99 6.26
C ASP A 161 8.56 -4.30 6.87
N ALA A 162 8.78 -4.47 8.17
CA ALA A 162 8.25 -5.62 8.90
C ALA A 162 6.72 -5.66 8.86
N LEU A 163 6.05 -4.51 8.97
CA LEU A 163 4.60 -4.41 8.89
C LEU A 163 4.08 -4.76 7.49
N PHE A 164 4.79 -4.36 6.44
CA PHE A 164 4.49 -4.74 5.05
C PHE A 164 4.59 -6.26 4.85
N GLU A 165 5.68 -6.89 5.28
CA GLU A 165 5.86 -8.33 5.10
C GLU A 165 4.88 -9.13 5.97
N PHE A 166 4.62 -8.68 7.20
CA PHE A 166 3.63 -9.29 8.07
C PHE A 166 2.22 -9.20 7.48
N GLY A 167 1.77 -8.00 7.12
CA GLY A 167 0.41 -7.79 6.64
C GLY A 167 0.18 -8.44 5.27
N LEU A 168 1.15 -8.35 4.33
CA LEU A 168 1.05 -9.01 3.04
C LEU A 168 0.86 -10.52 3.22
N ARG A 169 1.68 -11.17 4.05
CA ARG A 169 1.53 -12.60 4.35
C ARG A 169 0.14 -12.92 4.90
N ARG A 170 -0.34 -12.17 5.88
CA ARG A 170 -1.65 -12.42 6.50
C ARG A 170 -2.82 -12.19 5.55
N THR A 171 -2.74 -11.17 4.70
CA THR A 171 -3.73 -10.92 3.65
C THR A 171 -3.77 -12.08 2.65
N LEU A 172 -2.60 -12.58 2.21
CA LEU A 172 -2.52 -13.71 1.29
C LEU A 172 -2.97 -15.02 1.92
N ASP A 173 -2.72 -15.23 3.20
CA ASP A 173 -3.23 -16.40 3.93
C ASP A 173 -4.76 -16.40 4.00
N GLY A 174 -5.39 -15.22 4.22
CA GLY A 174 -6.84 -15.07 4.16
C GLY A 174 -7.41 -15.36 2.76
N ILE A 175 -6.71 -14.92 1.70
CA ILE A 175 -7.09 -15.23 0.31
C ILE A 175 -6.95 -16.74 0.03
N ALA A 176 -5.93 -17.39 0.58
CA ALA A 176 -5.77 -18.84 0.46
C ALA A 176 -6.96 -19.59 1.09
N SER A 177 -7.38 -19.20 2.30
CA SER A 177 -8.57 -19.77 2.95
C SER A 177 -9.82 -19.62 2.07
N MET A 178 -10.05 -18.43 1.51
CA MET A 178 -11.18 -18.17 0.61
C MET A 178 -11.13 -19.07 -0.65
N ILE A 179 -9.94 -19.27 -1.23
CA ILE A 179 -9.75 -20.15 -2.39
C ILE A 179 -10.05 -21.61 -2.03
N ASP A 180 -9.59 -22.06 -0.87
CA ASP A 180 -9.80 -23.44 -0.39
C ASP A 180 -11.29 -23.70 -0.10
N GLU A 181 -11.98 -22.73 0.53
CA GLU A 181 -13.43 -22.78 0.78
C GLU A 181 -14.25 -22.82 -0.52
N THR A 182 -13.78 -22.17 -1.58
CA THR A 182 -14.44 -22.17 -2.90
C THR A 182 -14.15 -23.45 -3.70
N SER A 183 -13.11 -24.20 -3.32
CA SER A 183 -12.70 -25.45 -4.00
C SER A 183 -13.42 -26.70 -3.48
N GLY A 184 -14.04 -26.63 -2.31
CA GLY A 184 -14.80 -27.72 -1.69
C GLY A 184 -16.27 -27.73 -2.10
#